data_AF-A0A7W0KZQ9-F1
#
_entry.id   AF-A0A7W0KZQ9-F1
#
_cell.length_a   1.000
_cell.length_b   1.000
_cell.length_c   1.000
_cell.angle_alpha   90.00
_cell.angle_beta   90.00
_cell.angle_gamma   90.00
#
_symmetry.space_group_name_H-M   'P 1'
#
loop_
_entity.id
_entity.type
_entity.pdbx_description
1 polymer ?
#
loop_
_entity_poly.entity_id
_entity_poly.type
_entity_poly.pdbx_seq_one_letter_code
_entity_poly.pdbx_strand_id
1 'polypeptide(L)'
;MDLSAFADAVGATDPVTIAGFGSHGGGVEGVRTVNAPAGIERIEPEEMTVRCGAGTPVDELAAALAEHGQQVTLPSGGTVGGSLAVGRSGVRRLGDGPVRDAVLQIGYVSAAGEVVKAGGPTVKNVSGFDLCRVLVGSWGTLGFLGEVILRTRPHAAREQWFAGSLDPFHVLRHVHRPAAVLWDGATTWVLLAGHPADVESQVRGLAVSEVPGPPDLPAGGRWSVPPAEVADQRGEFVAEVGVGIVHRHQAPPSRPVDPAVRELHRRIKHGFDPTGRLNPGVDVLTLGAAGAGA
;
A
#
# COMPACT_ATOMS: atom_id res chain seq x y z
N MET A 1 -22.67 1.60 -1.31
CA MET A 1 -22.63 2.92 -1.95
C MET A 1 -23.18 2.78 -3.36
N ASP A 2 -23.91 3.77 -3.86
CA ASP A 2 -24.30 3.82 -5.28
C ASP A 2 -23.17 4.43 -6.10
N LEU A 3 -22.68 3.69 -7.10
CA LEU A 3 -21.58 4.12 -7.98
C LEU A 3 -22.08 4.67 -9.32
N SER A 4 -23.38 4.79 -9.54
CA SER A 4 -23.96 5.20 -10.83
C SER A 4 -23.48 6.59 -11.26
N ALA A 5 -23.54 7.59 -10.37
CA ALA A 5 -23.05 8.94 -10.66
C ALA A 5 -21.54 8.98 -10.95
N PHE A 6 -20.77 8.11 -10.28
CA PHE A 6 -19.34 7.99 -10.55
C PHE A 6 -19.09 7.35 -11.92
N ALA A 7 -19.83 6.29 -12.27
CA ALA A 7 -19.77 5.64 -13.57
C ALA A 7 -20.14 6.60 -14.72
N ASP A 8 -21.20 7.39 -14.55
CA ASP A 8 -21.60 8.44 -15.50
C ASP A 8 -20.48 9.47 -15.68
N ALA A 9 -19.86 9.89 -14.57
CA ALA A 9 -18.71 10.79 -14.63
C ALA A 9 -17.52 10.15 -15.36
N VAL A 10 -17.23 8.86 -15.21
CA VAL A 10 -16.17 8.19 -15.98
C VAL A 10 -16.52 8.12 -17.47
N GLY A 11 -17.77 7.81 -17.80
CA GLY A 11 -18.26 7.61 -19.16
C GLY A 11 -17.64 6.38 -19.84
N ALA A 12 -17.97 6.14 -21.11
CA ALA A 12 -17.62 4.92 -21.85
C ALA A 12 -16.57 5.09 -22.98
N THR A 13 -16.32 6.31 -23.46
CA THR A 13 -15.57 6.55 -24.71
C THR A 13 -14.29 7.35 -24.53
N ASP A 14 -14.39 8.55 -23.95
CA ASP A 14 -13.30 9.53 -24.04
C ASP A 14 -12.16 9.20 -23.06
N PRO A 15 -10.92 9.60 -23.34
CA PRO A 15 -9.84 9.55 -22.37
C PRO A 15 -10.25 10.21 -21.06
N VAL A 16 -9.95 9.55 -19.95
CA VAL A 16 -10.35 9.99 -18.62
C VAL A 16 -9.24 9.65 -17.62
N THR A 17 -9.06 10.53 -16.65
CA THR A 17 -8.09 10.35 -15.58
C THR A 17 -8.75 10.45 -14.22
N ILE A 18 -8.28 9.65 -13.26
CA ILE A 18 -8.72 9.73 -11.87
C ILE A 18 -7.63 10.41 -11.03
N ALA A 19 -8.05 11.32 -10.15
CA ALA A 19 -7.17 11.96 -9.19
C ALA A 19 -7.67 11.77 -7.75
N GLY A 20 -6.72 11.61 -6.83
CA GLY A 20 -6.94 11.81 -5.40
C GLY A 20 -6.37 13.17 -4.99
N PHE A 21 -5.59 13.21 -3.91
CA PHE A 21 -4.95 14.44 -3.42
C PHE A 21 -3.65 14.82 -4.12
N GLY A 22 -3.25 14.10 -5.17
CA GLY A 22 -2.05 14.44 -5.92
C GLY A 22 -0.72 14.02 -5.27
N SER A 23 -0.74 13.29 -4.14
CA SER A 23 0.46 13.02 -3.34
C SER A 23 1.47 12.05 -3.97
N HIS A 24 1.06 11.31 -5.00
CA HIS A 24 1.88 10.31 -5.68
C HIS A 24 1.52 10.32 -7.17
N GLY A 25 1.55 11.51 -7.78
CA GLY A 25 1.00 11.77 -9.11
C GLY A 25 -0.42 12.35 -9.06
N GLY A 26 -0.88 12.89 -10.17
CA GLY A 26 -2.18 13.56 -10.29
C GLY A 26 -2.90 13.21 -11.60
N GLY A 27 -3.90 14.01 -11.95
CA GLY A 27 -4.59 13.87 -13.23
C GLY A 27 -3.62 14.06 -14.41
N VAL A 28 -3.84 13.32 -15.49
CA VAL A 28 -3.12 13.51 -16.75
C VAL A 28 -3.51 14.86 -17.36
N GLU A 29 -2.51 15.67 -17.74
CA GLU A 29 -2.72 16.99 -18.33
C GLU A 29 -3.56 16.92 -19.61
N GLY A 30 -4.53 17.83 -19.76
CA GLY A 30 -5.42 17.87 -20.91
C GLY A 30 -6.47 16.76 -20.96
N VAL A 31 -6.52 15.89 -19.94
CA VAL A 31 -7.50 14.80 -19.83
C VAL A 31 -8.53 15.13 -18.75
N ARG A 32 -9.80 14.81 -19.05
CA ARG A 32 -10.90 15.03 -18.10
C ARG A 32 -10.67 14.25 -16.81
N THR A 33 -10.65 14.95 -15.69
CA THR A 33 -10.39 14.38 -14.37
C THR A 33 -11.69 14.06 -13.64
N VAL A 34 -11.73 12.89 -12.99
CA VAL A 34 -12.82 12.46 -12.10
C VAL A 34 -12.27 12.12 -10.71
N ASN A 35 -13.14 12.20 -9.71
CA ASN A 35 -12.82 11.85 -8.33
C ASN A 35 -13.74 10.70 -7.87
N ALA A 36 -13.18 9.76 -7.13
CA ALA A 36 -13.97 8.69 -6.51
C ALA A 36 -14.88 9.25 -5.40
N PRO A 37 -16.03 8.63 -5.12
CA PRO A 37 -16.88 9.02 -4.00
C PRO A 37 -16.14 8.81 -2.68
N ALA A 38 -16.37 9.71 -1.72
CA ALA A 38 -15.77 9.70 -0.39
C ALA A 38 -16.82 9.41 0.69
N GLY A 39 -16.35 8.99 1.86
CA GLY A 39 -17.17 8.74 3.04
C GLY A 39 -17.14 7.28 3.47
N ILE A 40 -17.22 7.08 4.78
CA ILE A 40 -17.34 5.77 5.41
C ILE A 40 -18.82 5.38 5.39
N GLU A 41 -19.14 4.27 4.72
CA GLU A 41 -20.52 3.79 4.63
C GLU A 41 -20.86 2.92 5.84
N ARG A 42 -19.94 2.04 6.25
CA ARG A 42 -20.17 1.11 7.35
C ARG A 42 -18.86 0.61 7.94
N ILE A 43 -18.75 0.64 9.27
CA ILE A 43 -17.73 -0.09 10.02
C ILE A 43 -18.43 -1.28 10.68
N GLU A 44 -17.84 -2.46 10.58
CA GLU A 44 -18.31 -3.69 11.22
C GLU A 44 -17.19 -4.21 12.12
N PRO A 45 -17.05 -3.66 13.35
CA PRO A 45 -15.92 -3.99 14.22
C PRO A 45 -15.84 -5.49 14.54
N GLU A 46 -16.99 -6.13 14.77
CA GLU A 46 -17.09 -7.57 15.05
C GLU A 46 -16.62 -8.45 13.89
N GLU A 47 -16.79 -7.99 12.65
CA GLU A 47 -16.33 -8.66 11.44
C GLU A 47 -14.91 -8.25 11.03
N MET A 48 -14.31 -7.27 11.72
CA MET A 48 -13.03 -6.65 11.36
C MET A 48 -13.02 -6.16 9.91
N THR A 49 -14.11 -5.50 9.49
CA THR A 49 -14.21 -4.91 8.16
C THR A 49 -14.75 -3.48 8.17
N VAL A 50 -14.40 -2.74 7.13
CA VAL A 50 -14.93 -1.40 6.85
C VAL A 50 -15.23 -1.25 5.38
N ARG A 51 -16.37 -0.63 5.07
CA ARG A 51 -16.80 -0.26 3.74
C ARG A 51 -16.78 1.26 3.60
N CYS A 52 -16.06 1.76 2.60
CA CYS A 52 -15.95 3.20 2.35
C CYS A 52 -15.77 3.50 0.86
N GLY A 53 -16.07 4.74 0.48
CA GLY A 53 -15.73 5.26 -0.83
C GLY A 53 -14.21 5.36 -1.01
N ALA A 54 -13.72 5.14 -2.23
CA ALA A 54 -12.29 5.20 -2.54
C ALA A 54 -11.73 6.64 -2.51
N GLY A 55 -12.59 7.66 -2.52
CA GLY A 55 -12.22 9.06 -2.29
C GLY A 55 -12.03 9.43 -0.81
N THR A 56 -12.33 8.52 0.12
CA THR A 56 -12.23 8.79 1.57
C THR A 56 -10.78 9.09 1.96
N PRO A 57 -10.49 10.16 2.72
CA PRO A 57 -9.16 10.40 3.26
C PRO A 57 -8.71 9.25 4.16
N VAL A 58 -7.45 8.79 4.01
CA VAL A 58 -6.96 7.67 4.84
C VAL A 58 -6.93 8.06 6.32
N ASP A 59 -6.61 9.30 6.63
CA ASP A 59 -6.52 9.78 8.02
C ASP A 59 -7.90 9.86 8.69
N GLU A 60 -8.95 10.20 7.93
CA GLU A 60 -10.34 10.15 8.41
C GLU A 60 -10.76 8.71 8.71
N LEU A 61 -10.45 7.77 7.80
CA LEU A 61 -10.71 6.36 8.01
C LEU A 61 -9.96 5.82 9.25
N ALA A 62 -8.69 6.19 9.41
CA ALA A 62 -7.88 5.77 10.56
C ALA A 62 -8.47 6.29 11.88
N ALA A 63 -8.90 7.55 11.93
CA ALA A 63 -9.55 8.13 13.11
C ALA A 63 -10.84 7.38 13.47
N ALA A 64 -11.71 7.12 12.49
CA ALA A 64 -12.97 6.41 12.73
C ALA A 64 -12.75 4.96 13.19
N LEU A 65 -11.75 4.25 12.65
CA LEU A 65 -11.42 2.90 13.10
C LEU A 65 -10.82 2.88 14.51
N ALA A 66 -10.07 3.91 14.89
CA ALA A 66 -9.46 4.01 16.22
C ALA A 66 -10.52 4.07 17.34
N GLU A 67 -11.70 4.64 17.09
CA GLU A 67 -12.84 4.63 18.03
C GLU A 67 -13.30 3.22 18.38
N HIS A 68 -13.04 2.24 17.50
CA HIS A 68 -13.33 0.83 17.70
C HIS A 68 -12.11 0.01 18.14
N GLY A 69 -10.98 0.66 18.44
CA GLY A 69 -9.72 -0.01 18.75
C GLY A 69 -9.16 -0.77 17.55
N GLN A 70 -9.42 -0.29 16.34
CA GLN A 70 -8.99 -0.92 15.08
C GLN A 70 -8.17 0.04 14.21
N GLN A 71 -7.44 -0.54 13.26
CA GLN A 71 -6.61 0.16 12.28
C GLN A 71 -6.66 -0.56 10.93
N VAL A 72 -6.17 0.12 9.88
CA VAL A 72 -6.00 -0.44 8.54
C VAL A 72 -4.56 -0.29 8.08
N THR A 73 -4.10 -1.19 7.21
CA THR A 73 -2.71 -1.25 6.71
C THR A 73 -2.35 -0.19 5.66
N LEU A 74 -3.20 0.80 5.45
CA LEU A 74 -2.95 1.88 4.50
C LEU A 74 -1.96 2.90 5.10
N PRO A 75 -0.93 3.35 4.36
CA PRO A 75 -0.12 4.50 4.79
C PRO A 75 -0.98 5.75 4.93
N SER A 76 -0.66 6.59 5.92
CA SER A 76 -1.33 7.86 6.19
C SER A 76 -1.25 8.83 5.01
N GLY A 77 -2.22 9.74 4.94
CA GLY A 77 -2.34 10.74 3.89
C GLY A 77 -2.95 10.23 2.58
N GLY A 78 -3.39 11.18 1.75
CA GLY A 78 -4.08 10.87 0.49
C GLY A 78 -5.46 10.24 0.71
N THR A 79 -5.96 9.58 -0.34
CA THR A 79 -7.25 8.87 -0.31
C THR A 79 -7.04 7.36 -0.27
N VAL A 80 -8.04 6.63 0.22
CA VAL A 80 -8.05 5.15 0.25
C VAL A 80 -7.76 4.58 -1.16
N GLY A 81 -8.45 5.08 -2.17
CA GLY A 81 -8.28 4.68 -3.57
C GLY A 81 -6.90 5.02 -4.12
N GLY A 82 -6.35 6.19 -3.79
CA GLY A 82 -4.99 6.57 -4.19
C GLY A 82 -3.94 5.66 -3.57
N SER A 83 -4.06 5.39 -2.26
CA SER A 83 -3.19 4.48 -1.52
C SER A 83 -3.17 3.07 -2.13
N LEU A 84 -4.36 2.54 -2.48
CA LEU A 84 -4.50 1.25 -3.15
C LEU A 84 -4.01 1.28 -4.61
N ALA A 85 -4.30 2.32 -5.38
CA ALA A 85 -3.87 2.44 -6.77
C ALA A 85 -2.34 2.51 -6.88
N VAL A 86 -1.68 3.19 -5.94
CA VAL A 86 -0.22 3.26 -5.82
C VAL A 86 0.37 1.95 -5.29
N GLY A 87 -0.34 1.24 -4.39
CA GLY A 87 0.03 -0.09 -3.91
C GLY A 87 1.28 -0.10 -3.01
N ARG A 88 1.71 1.05 -2.49
CA ARG A 88 2.84 1.16 -1.57
C ARG A 88 2.37 0.82 -0.15
N SER A 89 3.10 -0.08 0.51
CA SER A 89 2.87 -0.41 1.92
C SER A 89 3.81 0.40 2.81
N GLY A 90 3.37 0.75 4.02
CA GLY A 90 4.23 1.38 5.02
C GLY A 90 5.25 0.42 5.63
N VAL A 91 6.10 0.95 6.52
CA VAL A 91 7.20 0.23 7.18
C VAL A 91 6.76 -0.98 8.00
N ARG A 92 5.48 -1.05 8.37
CA ARG A 92 4.87 -2.18 9.08
C ARG A 92 4.54 -3.39 8.19
N ARG A 93 4.87 -3.33 6.88
CA ARG A 93 4.59 -4.40 5.91
C ARG A 93 5.09 -5.77 6.37
N LEU A 94 6.19 -5.82 7.13
CA LEU A 94 6.74 -7.06 7.65
C LEU A 94 5.74 -7.80 8.56
N GLY A 95 5.11 -7.10 9.51
CA GLY A 95 4.13 -7.68 10.42
C GLY A 95 2.71 -7.73 9.87
N ASP A 96 2.29 -6.68 9.19
CA ASP A 96 0.88 -6.52 8.81
C ASP A 96 0.57 -7.10 7.42
N GLY A 97 1.59 -7.30 6.59
CA GLY A 97 1.48 -7.72 5.21
C GLY A 97 1.42 -6.55 4.21
N PRO A 98 1.46 -6.83 2.90
CA PRO A 98 1.33 -5.80 1.88
C PRO A 98 -0.08 -5.20 1.86
N VAL A 99 -0.19 -3.94 1.46
CA VAL A 99 -1.44 -3.18 1.41
C VAL A 99 -2.57 -3.88 0.64
N ARG A 100 -2.23 -4.62 -0.42
CA ARG A 100 -3.19 -5.38 -1.23
C ARG A 100 -3.93 -6.47 -0.46
N ASP A 101 -3.34 -6.98 0.63
CA ASP A 101 -3.93 -8.04 1.44
C ASP A 101 -4.99 -7.48 2.42
N ALA A 102 -5.06 -6.15 2.57
CA ALA A 102 -6.14 -5.49 3.29
C ALA A 102 -7.44 -5.45 2.48
N VAL A 103 -7.40 -5.59 1.17
CA VAL A 103 -8.58 -5.44 0.31
C VAL A 103 -9.34 -6.75 0.22
N LEU A 104 -10.62 -6.74 0.60
CA LEU A 104 -11.53 -7.87 0.47
C LEU A 104 -12.37 -7.76 -0.81
N GLN A 105 -12.82 -6.53 -1.11
CA GLN A 105 -13.68 -6.25 -2.25
C GLN A 105 -13.39 -4.85 -2.81
N ILE A 106 -13.55 -4.72 -4.13
CA ILE A 106 -13.52 -3.44 -4.84
C ILE A 106 -14.76 -3.33 -5.73
N GLY A 107 -15.52 -2.26 -5.58
CA GLY A 107 -16.40 -1.74 -6.63
C GLY A 107 -15.64 -0.72 -7.46
N TYR A 108 -15.47 -0.96 -8.75
CA TYR A 108 -14.72 -0.06 -9.65
C TYR A 108 -15.50 0.18 -10.94
N VAL A 109 -15.14 1.25 -11.65
CA VAL A 109 -15.65 1.53 -13.00
C VAL A 109 -14.63 1.04 -14.03
N SER A 110 -15.08 0.21 -14.96
CA SER A 110 -14.26 -0.38 -16.02
C SER A 110 -14.00 0.63 -17.16
N ALA A 111 -13.15 0.25 -18.12
CA ALA A 111 -12.94 1.06 -19.32
C ALA A 111 -14.20 1.21 -20.18
N ALA A 112 -15.19 0.32 -20.04
CA ALA A 112 -16.50 0.43 -20.68
C ALA A 112 -17.44 1.42 -19.97
N GLY A 113 -17.03 2.02 -18.85
CA GLY A 113 -17.88 2.90 -18.04
C GLY A 113 -18.87 2.13 -17.14
N GLU A 114 -18.71 0.81 -17.02
CA GLU A 114 -19.61 -0.04 -16.24
C GLU A 114 -19.11 -0.22 -14.81
N VAL A 115 -20.02 -0.29 -13.84
CA VAL A 115 -19.70 -0.65 -12.46
C VAL A 115 -19.45 -2.16 -12.38
N VAL A 116 -18.24 -2.53 -11.99
CA VAL A 116 -17.80 -3.92 -11.86
C VAL A 116 -17.39 -4.18 -10.42
N LYS A 117 -17.65 -5.41 -9.97
CA LYS A 117 -17.29 -5.91 -8.65
C LYS A 117 -16.15 -6.90 -8.74
N ALA A 118 -15.10 -6.68 -7.95
CA ALA A 118 -14.00 -7.60 -7.75
C ALA A 118 -13.95 -8.07 -6.29
N GLY A 119 -13.69 -9.36 -6.07
CA GLY A 119 -13.60 -9.96 -4.73
C GLY A 119 -14.96 -10.16 -4.04
N GLY A 120 -14.93 -10.24 -2.72
CA GLY A 120 -16.11 -10.47 -1.89
C GLY A 120 -15.87 -10.03 -0.45
N PRO A 121 -16.92 -9.83 0.36
CA PRO A 121 -16.77 -9.24 1.68
C PRO A 121 -16.14 -10.19 2.71
N THR A 122 -15.90 -11.45 2.36
CA THR A 122 -15.41 -12.48 3.28
C THR A 122 -13.90 -12.66 3.22
N VAL A 123 -13.30 -12.94 4.38
CA VAL A 123 -11.87 -13.27 4.52
C VAL A 123 -11.45 -14.48 3.68
N LYS A 124 -12.33 -15.49 3.60
CA LYS A 124 -12.13 -16.65 2.74
C LYS A 124 -12.96 -16.47 1.47
N ASN A 125 -12.27 -16.29 0.35
CA ASN A 125 -12.85 -16.30 -0.98
C ASN A 125 -11.98 -17.21 -1.87
N VAL A 126 -12.52 -18.36 -2.26
CA VAL A 126 -11.79 -19.40 -3.02
C VAL A 126 -12.33 -19.57 -4.45
N SER A 127 -13.18 -18.65 -4.92
CA SER A 127 -13.79 -18.70 -6.23
C SER A 127 -13.17 -17.65 -7.17
N GLY A 128 -12.68 -18.10 -8.32
CA GLY A 128 -12.19 -17.24 -9.40
C GLY A 128 -10.82 -16.62 -9.15
N PHE A 129 -10.50 -15.61 -9.95
CA PHE A 129 -9.24 -14.87 -9.87
C PHE A 129 -9.33 -13.75 -8.83
N ASP A 130 -8.22 -13.50 -8.13
CA ASP A 130 -8.09 -12.38 -7.19
C ASP A 130 -7.86 -11.06 -7.94
N LEU A 131 -8.94 -10.51 -8.52
CA LEU A 131 -8.89 -9.25 -9.25
C LEU A 131 -8.59 -8.06 -8.35
N CYS A 132 -8.87 -8.15 -7.04
CA CYS A 132 -8.51 -7.10 -6.09
C CYS A 132 -6.99 -6.89 -6.07
N ARG A 133 -6.22 -7.99 -5.98
CA ARG A 133 -4.76 -7.92 -6.01
C ARG A 133 -4.17 -7.43 -7.33
N VAL A 134 -4.90 -7.57 -8.44
CA VAL A 134 -4.48 -7.04 -9.75
C VAL A 134 -4.76 -5.53 -9.85
N LEU A 135 -5.88 -5.05 -9.28
CA LEU A 135 -6.26 -3.64 -9.29
C LEU A 135 -5.40 -2.79 -8.35
N VAL A 136 -4.93 -3.36 -7.24
CA VAL A 136 -3.98 -2.69 -6.32
C VAL A 136 -2.62 -2.55 -6.99
N GLY A 137 -2.06 -1.33 -6.99
CA GLY A 137 -0.83 -1.02 -7.72
C GLY A 137 -1.01 -0.81 -9.23
N SER A 138 -2.25 -0.73 -9.72
CA SER A 138 -2.56 -0.51 -11.14
C SER A 138 -2.47 0.95 -11.58
N TRP A 139 -2.31 1.89 -10.65
CA TRP A 139 -2.32 3.34 -10.93
C TRP A 139 -3.57 3.80 -11.71
N GLY A 140 -4.72 3.15 -11.48
CA GLY A 140 -5.98 3.46 -12.17
C GLY A 140 -6.02 3.02 -13.64
N THR A 141 -4.97 2.38 -14.16
CA THR A 141 -4.89 1.98 -15.57
C THR A 141 -5.77 0.76 -15.89
N LEU A 142 -6.22 0.00 -14.89
CA LEU A 142 -7.06 -1.19 -15.10
C LEU A 142 -8.54 -0.96 -14.71
N GLY A 143 -8.84 0.20 -14.13
CA GLY A 143 -10.16 0.51 -13.59
C GLY A 143 -10.08 1.56 -12.50
N PHE A 144 -11.16 2.31 -12.33
CA PHE A 144 -11.23 3.39 -11.34
C PHE A 144 -11.96 2.92 -10.09
N LEU A 145 -11.23 2.80 -8.99
CA LEU A 145 -11.77 2.36 -7.70
C LEU A 145 -12.83 3.38 -7.23
N GLY A 146 -14.05 2.91 -6.97
CA GLY A 146 -15.15 3.72 -6.48
C GLY A 146 -15.47 3.44 -5.01
N GLU A 147 -15.59 2.17 -4.66
CA GLU A 147 -15.90 1.69 -3.30
C GLU A 147 -14.98 0.52 -2.94
N VAL A 148 -14.60 0.41 -1.66
CA VAL A 148 -13.82 -0.73 -1.17
C VAL A 148 -14.40 -1.29 0.12
N ILE A 149 -14.17 -2.59 0.31
CA ILE A 149 -14.28 -3.24 1.62
C ILE A 149 -12.88 -3.68 2.03
N LEU A 150 -12.44 -3.18 3.18
CA LEU A 150 -11.12 -3.44 3.74
C LEU A 150 -11.24 -4.29 4.99
N ARG A 151 -10.30 -5.21 5.17
CA ARG A 151 -10.03 -5.87 6.45
C ARG A 151 -9.34 -4.88 7.39
N THR A 152 -9.87 -4.75 8.58
CA THR A 152 -9.27 -4.00 9.69
C THR A 152 -8.48 -4.95 10.59
N ARG A 153 -7.70 -4.38 11.52
CA ARG A 153 -6.90 -5.12 12.49
C ARG A 153 -7.08 -4.46 13.85
N PRO A 154 -7.03 -5.22 14.96
CA PRO A 154 -7.01 -4.59 16.27
C PRO A 154 -5.74 -3.75 16.46
N HIS A 155 -5.85 -2.69 17.24
CA HIS A 155 -4.68 -2.06 17.85
C HIS A 155 -4.07 -3.03 18.87
N ALA A 156 -2.74 -3.12 18.86
CA ALA A 156 -2.04 -3.87 19.87
C ALA A 156 -2.16 -3.17 21.22
N ALA A 157 -2.25 -3.94 22.32
CA ALA A 157 -2.27 -3.40 23.67
C ALA A 157 -0.98 -2.63 24.02
N ARG A 158 0.15 -3.02 23.40
CA ARG A 158 1.41 -2.28 23.43
C ARG A 158 2.04 -2.29 22.05
N GLU A 159 2.46 -1.13 21.57
CA GLU A 159 3.27 -0.93 20.37
C GLU A 159 4.45 -0.04 20.76
N GLN A 160 5.68 -0.53 20.61
CA GLN A 160 6.89 0.14 21.09
C GLN A 160 8.06 -0.04 20.11
N TRP A 161 8.74 1.06 19.80
CA TRP A 161 10.00 1.04 19.06
C TRP A 161 11.18 0.86 20.01
N PHE A 162 12.14 0.04 19.58
CA PHE A 162 13.42 -0.17 20.24
C PHE A 162 14.55 0.09 19.26
N ALA A 163 15.67 0.63 19.73
CA ALA A 163 16.86 0.86 18.91
C ALA A 163 18.13 0.36 19.61
N GLY A 164 19.09 -0.12 18.83
CA GLY A 164 20.40 -0.52 19.35
C GLY A 164 21.36 -0.96 18.25
N SER A 165 22.60 -1.27 18.65
CA SER A 165 23.59 -1.86 17.75
C SER A 165 23.40 -3.38 17.74
N LEU A 166 22.53 -3.85 16.83
CA LEU A 166 22.12 -5.24 16.69
C LEU A 166 22.31 -5.67 15.25
N ASP A 167 22.63 -6.95 15.02
CA ASP A 167 22.43 -7.55 13.70
C ASP A 167 20.92 -7.61 13.39
N PRO A 168 20.41 -6.86 12.39
CA PRO A 168 18.99 -6.88 12.06
C PRO A 168 18.52 -8.25 11.54
N PHE A 169 19.41 -9.06 10.97
CA PHE A 169 19.08 -10.41 10.53
C PHE A 169 18.98 -11.37 11.72
N HIS A 170 19.73 -11.13 12.80
CA HIS A 170 19.54 -11.83 14.06
C HIS A 170 18.17 -11.53 14.64
N VAL A 171 17.73 -10.28 14.61
CA VAL A 171 16.37 -9.89 15.04
C VAL A 171 15.31 -10.69 14.28
N LEU A 172 15.39 -10.75 12.94
CA LEU A 172 14.42 -11.51 12.13
C LEU A 172 14.36 -13.00 12.45
N ARG A 173 15.46 -13.60 12.93
CA ARG A 173 15.53 -15.03 13.26
C ARG A 173 15.03 -15.35 14.68
N HIS A 174 15.15 -14.42 15.62
CA HIS A 174 14.94 -14.70 17.05
C HIS A 174 13.77 -13.94 17.67
N VAL A 175 13.38 -12.80 17.11
CA VAL A 175 12.20 -12.06 17.54
C VAL A 175 10.98 -12.62 16.81
N HIS A 176 9.97 -13.04 17.57
CA HIS A 176 8.76 -13.59 17.00
C HIS A 176 7.88 -12.48 16.40
N ARG A 177 7.78 -12.46 15.06
CA ARG A 177 6.89 -11.57 14.29
C ARG A 177 7.03 -10.08 14.63
N PRO A 178 8.23 -9.48 14.49
CA PRO A 178 8.37 -8.04 14.63
C PRO A 178 7.46 -7.33 13.61
N ALA A 179 6.83 -6.23 14.03
CA ALA A 179 5.96 -5.46 13.15
C ALA A 179 6.76 -4.73 12.07
N ALA A 180 7.97 -4.27 12.41
CA ALA A 180 8.94 -3.68 11.49
C ALA A 180 10.37 -3.92 11.99
N VAL A 181 11.32 -4.00 11.07
CA VAL A 181 12.76 -3.97 11.35
C VAL A 181 13.41 -2.99 10.37
N LEU A 182 13.99 -1.92 10.88
CA LEU A 182 14.68 -0.89 10.10
C LEU A 182 16.17 -0.89 10.42
N TRP A 183 17.02 -0.61 9.43
CA TRP A 183 18.47 -0.61 9.61
C TRP A 183 19.17 0.38 8.69
N ASP A 184 20.09 1.19 9.22
CA ASP A 184 20.83 2.22 8.47
C ASP A 184 22.29 1.84 8.16
N GLY A 185 22.70 0.61 8.51
CA GLY A 185 24.09 0.16 8.43
C GLY A 185 24.78 0.06 9.80
N ALA A 186 24.30 0.78 10.81
CA ALA A 186 24.90 0.85 12.15
C ALA A 186 23.89 0.58 13.28
N THR A 187 22.72 1.19 13.20
CA THR A 187 21.64 1.10 14.19
C THR A 187 20.50 0.29 13.61
N THR A 188 19.95 -0.61 14.44
CA THR A 188 18.77 -1.40 14.12
C THR A 188 17.61 -0.90 14.97
N TRP A 189 16.49 -0.56 14.31
CA TRP A 189 15.22 -0.26 14.96
C TRP A 189 14.25 -1.42 14.78
N VAL A 190 13.54 -1.76 15.84
CA VAL A 190 12.56 -2.85 15.84
C VAL A 190 11.26 -2.33 16.42
N LEU A 191 10.17 -2.50 15.69
CA LEU A 191 8.83 -2.27 16.22
C LEU A 191 8.24 -3.59 16.69
N LEU A 192 7.87 -3.65 17.96
CA LEU A 192 7.12 -4.77 18.53
C LEU A 192 5.71 -4.30 18.87
N ALA A 193 4.73 -5.13 18.49
CA ALA A 193 3.32 -4.87 18.74
C ALA A 193 2.64 -6.14 19.23
N GLY A 194 2.01 -6.09 20.41
CA GLY A 194 1.33 -7.24 21.00
C GLY A 194 0.89 -7.02 22.44
N HIS A 195 0.85 -8.11 23.20
CA HIS A 195 0.60 -8.05 24.64
C HIS A 195 1.85 -7.51 25.37
N PRO A 196 1.71 -6.67 26.43
CA PRO A 196 2.86 -6.05 27.10
C PRO A 196 3.94 -7.04 27.58
N ALA A 197 3.51 -8.17 28.17
CA ALA A 197 4.44 -9.20 28.64
C ALA A 197 5.23 -9.88 27.50
N ASP A 198 4.63 -10.03 26.33
CA ASP A 198 5.30 -10.61 25.17
C ASP A 198 6.34 -9.64 24.60
N VAL A 199 5.98 -8.35 24.49
CA VAL A 199 6.91 -7.30 24.07
C VAL A 199 8.13 -7.26 25.00
N GLU A 200 7.92 -7.29 26.32
CA GLU A 200 9.00 -7.31 27.32
C GLU A 200 9.86 -8.57 27.24
N SER A 201 9.24 -9.73 27.03
CA SER A 201 9.97 -10.99 26.90
C SER A 201 10.81 -11.03 25.62
N GLN A 202 10.34 -10.45 24.52
CA GLN A 202 11.03 -10.46 23.23
C GLN A 202 12.28 -9.57 23.21
N VAL A 203 12.27 -8.46 23.97
CA VAL A 203 13.44 -7.57 24.07
C VAL A 203 14.42 -7.99 25.17
N ARG A 204 14.02 -8.91 26.05
CA ARG A 204 14.87 -9.38 27.14
C ARG A 204 16.14 -10.04 26.58
N GLY A 205 17.30 -9.46 26.90
CA GLY A 205 18.59 -9.94 26.44
C GLY A 205 19.03 -9.38 25.09
N LEU A 206 18.21 -8.56 24.42
CA LEU A 206 18.66 -7.74 23.30
C LEU A 206 19.30 -6.45 23.82
N ALA A 207 20.41 -6.03 23.22
CA ALA A 207 21.11 -4.79 23.56
C ALA A 207 20.41 -3.57 22.92
N VAL A 208 19.16 -3.32 23.32
CA VAL A 208 18.30 -2.25 22.81
C VAL A 208 17.76 -1.35 23.92
N SER A 209 17.42 -0.12 23.56
CA SER A 209 16.68 0.81 24.39
C SER A 209 15.38 1.22 23.71
N GLU A 210 14.34 1.53 24.51
CA GLU A 210 13.10 2.11 24.00
C GLU A 210 13.36 3.48 23.35
N VAL A 211 12.71 3.72 22.22
CA VAL A 211 12.74 4.99 21.48
C VAL A 211 11.32 5.39 21.07
N PRO A 212 11.02 6.68 20.88
CA PRO A 212 9.65 7.13 20.61
C PRO A 212 9.11 6.73 19.23
N GLY A 213 9.98 6.40 18.28
CA GLY A 213 9.58 6.16 16.90
C GLY A 213 10.67 5.54 16.02
N PRO A 214 10.37 5.32 14.74
CA PRO A 214 11.36 4.93 13.73
C PRO A 214 12.36 6.08 13.47
N PRO A 215 13.48 5.82 12.78
CA PRO A 215 14.31 6.88 12.22
C PRO A 215 13.58 7.62 11.10
N ASP A 216 14.06 8.81 10.77
CA ASP A 216 13.63 9.51 9.57
C ASP A 216 13.99 8.70 8.32
N LEU A 217 13.04 8.59 7.39
CA LEU A 217 13.25 7.87 6.14
C LEU A 217 13.73 8.85 5.06
N PRO A 218 14.83 8.56 4.35
CA PRO A 218 15.26 9.35 3.21
C PRO A 218 14.15 9.48 2.14
N ALA A 219 13.77 10.71 1.81
CA ALA A 219 12.60 11.00 0.98
C ALA A 219 12.83 10.88 -0.55
N GLY A 220 14.06 10.65 -0.99
CA GLY A 220 14.40 10.76 -2.41
C GLY A 220 14.20 9.49 -3.25
N GLY A 221 13.92 8.33 -2.64
CA GLY A 221 13.66 7.11 -3.39
C GLY A 221 13.49 5.85 -2.55
N ARG A 222 12.49 5.05 -2.91
CA ARG A 222 12.21 3.73 -2.32
C ARG A 222 12.65 2.63 -3.26
N TRP A 223 13.80 2.03 -2.98
CA TRP A 223 14.43 1.02 -3.84
C TRP A 223 13.95 -0.37 -3.45
N SER A 224 13.51 -1.17 -4.42
CA SER A 224 13.23 -2.59 -4.18
C SER A 224 14.47 -3.41 -4.50
N VAL A 225 14.97 -4.14 -3.51
CA VAL A 225 16.11 -5.05 -3.65
C VAL A 225 15.71 -6.44 -3.18
N PRO A 226 16.31 -7.51 -3.72
CA PRO A 226 16.19 -8.84 -3.11
C PRO A 226 16.55 -8.75 -1.61
N PRO A 227 15.77 -9.37 -0.71
CA PRO A 227 16.04 -9.29 0.73
C PRO A 227 17.46 -9.72 1.15
N ALA A 228 18.08 -10.64 0.38
CA ALA A 228 19.46 -11.07 0.60
C ALA A 228 20.50 -9.96 0.33
N GLU A 229 20.21 -9.01 -0.57
CA GLU A 229 21.11 -7.92 -0.95
C GLU A 229 21.01 -6.70 0.00
N VAL A 230 20.15 -6.76 1.03
CA VAL A 230 20.04 -5.69 2.03
C VAL A 230 21.34 -5.54 2.82
N ALA A 231 22.04 -6.63 3.12
CA ALA A 231 23.32 -6.60 3.84
C ALA A 231 24.45 -5.91 3.05
N ASP A 232 24.31 -5.85 1.73
CA ASP A 232 25.32 -5.30 0.82
C ASP A 232 25.13 -3.81 0.55
N GLN A 233 24.10 -3.18 1.12
CA GLN A 233 23.86 -1.75 0.97
C GLN A 233 24.99 -0.92 1.61
N ARG A 234 25.36 0.16 0.93
CA ARG A 234 26.40 1.12 1.35
C ARG A 234 25.90 2.56 1.22
N GLY A 235 26.61 3.49 1.86
CA GLY A 235 26.27 4.92 1.89
C GLY A 235 25.13 5.22 2.86
N GLU A 236 24.48 6.37 2.69
CA GLU A 236 23.31 6.76 3.49
C GLU A 236 22.05 6.05 2.98
N PHE A 237 21.39 5.31 3.86
CA PHE A 237 20.13 4.62 3.58
C PHE A 237 19.39 4.27 4.88
N VAL A 238 18.11 3.90 4.76
CA VAL A 238 17.39 3.14 5.79
C VAL A 238 16.69 1.97 5.10
N ALA A 239 16.98 0.74 5.52
CA ALA A 239 16.43 -0.47 4.94
C ALA A 239 15.29 -1.05 5.80
N GLU A 240 14.18 -1.44 5.17
CA GLU A 240 13.16 -2.31 5.77
C GLU A 240 13.61 -3.77 5.63
N VAL A 241 14.24 -4.29 6.67
CA VAL A 241 14.85 -5.63 6.69
C VAL A 241 13.75 -6.70 6.70
N GLY A 242 13.90 -7.73 5.86
CA GLY A 242 12.89 -8.78 5.65
C GLY A 242 11.83 -8.45 4.59
N VAL A 243 11.71 -7.17 4.20
CA VAL A 243 10.81 -6.72 3.12
C VAL A 243 11.56 -6.49 1.81
N GLY A 244 12.84 -6.11 1.87
CA GLY A 244 13.67 -5.83 0.69
C GLY A 244 13.42 -4.43 0.11
N ILE A 245 13.21 -3.45 0.99
CA ILE A 245 13.05 -2.04 0.64
C ILE A 245 14.18 -1.24 1.24
N VAL A 246 14.77 -0.33 0.46
CA VAL A 246 15.85 0.56 0.90
C VAL A 246 15.47 1.99 0.54
N HIS A 247 15.33 2.84 1.54
CA HIS A 247 15.05 4.27 1.41
C HIS A 247 16.37 5.02 1.22
N ARG A 248 16.44 5.87 0.21
CA ARG A 248 17.61 6.69 -0.14
C ARG A 248 17.21 8.12 -0.52
N HIS A 249 18.17 9.03 -0.55
CA HIS A 249 17.95 10.40 -1.07
C HIS A 249 17.95 10.45 -2.61
N GLN A 250 18.31 9.36 -3.28
CA GLN A 250 18.32 9.27 -4.74
C GLN A 250 17.17 8.39 -5.23
N ALA A 251 16.64 8.73 -6.40
CA ALA A 251 15.67 7.90 -7.09
C ALA A 251 16.25 6.50 -7.40
N PRO A 252 15.42 5.44 -7.38
CA PRO A 252 15.86 4.10 -7.74
C PRO A 252 16.40 4.07 -9.18
N PRO A 253 17.47 3.29 -9.44
CA PRO A 253 17.98 3.15 -10.79
C PRO A 253 16.92 2.51 -11.68
N SER A 254 16.84 2.94 -12.94
CA SER A 254 15.98 2.28 -13.92
C SER A 254 16.48 0.86 -14.14
N ARG A 255 15.57 -0.11 -13.98
CA ARG A 255 15.87 -1.52 -14.25
C ARG A 255 15.17 -1.93 -15.55
N PRO A 256 15.87 -2.55 -16.51
CA PRO A 256 15.21 -3.10 -17.67
C PRO A 256 14.20 -4.16 -17.22
N VAL A 257 12.94 -3.96 -17.61
CA VAL A 257 11.88 -4.93 -17.37
C VAL A 257 11.98 -6.05 -18.39
N ASP A 258 12.00 -7.29 -17.92
CA ASP A 258 12.05 -8.50 -18.74
C ASP A 258 10.97 -8.48 -19.86
N PRO A 259 11.31 -8.82 -21.11
CA PRO A 259 10.36 -8.82 -22.22
C PRO A 259 9.09 -9.65 -21.96
N ALA A 260 9.19 -10.78 -21.26
CA ALA A 260 8.03 -11.62 -20.93
C ALA A 260 7.11 -10.92 -19.93
N VAL A 261 7.68 -10.19 -18.96
CA VAL A 261 6.90 -9.37 -18.01
C VAL A 261 6.19 -8.22 -18.73
N ARG A 262 6.88 -7.56 -19.68
CA ARG A 262 6.27 -6.50 -20.51
C ARG A 262 5.10 -7.03 -21.33
N GLU A 263 5.27 -8.18 -21.97
CA GLU A 263 4.22 -8.79 -22.78
C GLU A 263 3.01 -9.21 -21.93
N LEU A 264 3.26 -9.80 -20.76
CA LEU A 264 2.18 -10.12 -19.81
C LEU A 264 1.43 -8.85 -19.36
N HIS A 265 2.16 -7.79 -19.01
CA HIS A 265 1.58 -6.51 -18.62
C HIS A 265 0.70 -5.93 -19.74
N ARG A 266 1.21 -5.91 -20.98
CA ARG A 266 0.47 -5.45 -22.16
C ARG A 266 -0.83 -6.22 -22.36
N ARG A 267 -0.79 -7.54 -22.23
CA ARG A 267 -1.99 -8.40 -22.35
C ARG A 267 -3.02 -8.12 -21.26
N ILE A 268 -2.58 -7.94 -20.02
CA ILE A 268 -3.46 -7.57 -18.91
C ILE A 268 -4.09 -6.20 -19.16
N LYS A 269 -3.28 -5.18 -19.47
CA LYS A 269 -3.77 -3.82 -19.77
C LYS A 269 -4.77 -3.84 -20.92
N HIS A 270 -4.48 -4.55 -22.01
CA HIS A 270 -5.40 -4.67 -23.14
C HIS A 270 -6.72 -5.37 -22.76
N GLY A 271 -6.70 -6.34 -21.84
CA GLY A 271 -7.91 -7.01 -21.37
C GLY A 271 -8.83 -6.12 -20.53
N PHE A 272 -8.26 -5.19 -19.76
CA PHE A 272 -9.03 -4.28 -18.90
C PHE A 272 -9.38 -2.94 -19.57
N ASP A 273 -8.47 -2.43 -20.40
CA ASP A 273 -8.59 -1.15 -21.10
C ASP A 273 -8.05 -1.28 -22.54
N PRO A 274 -8.83 -1.89 -23.44
CA PRO A 274 -8.39 -2.16 -24.82
C PRO A 274 -8.05 -0.89 -25.62
N THR A 275 -8.65 0.25 -25.27
CA THR A 275 -8.48 1.54 -25.96
C THR A 275 -7.44 2.43 -25.29
N GLY A 276 -6.94 2.06 -24.11
CA GLY A 276 -5.95 2.86 -23.37
C GLY A 276 -6.51 4.17 -22.82
N ARG A 277 -7.82 4.26 -22.59
CA ARG A 277 -8.49 5.51 -22.20
C ARG A 277 -8.38 5.85 -20.72
N LEU A 278 -8.12 4.86 -19.86
CA LEU A 278 -8.01 5.06 -18.41
C LEU A 278 -6.58 5.45 -18.03
N ASN A 279 -6.42 6.65 -17.48
CA ASN A 279 -5.12 7.24 -17.12
C ASN A 279 -4.11 7.13 -18.29
N PRO A 280 -4.41 7.71 -19.46
CA PRO A 280 -3.58 7.57 -20.64
C PRO A 280 -2.16 8.10 -20.40
N GLY A 281 -1.16 7.41 -20.95
CA GLY A 281 0.26 7.77 -20.78
C GLY A 281 0.89 7.31 -19.46
N VAL A 282 0.10 6.78 -18.52
CA VAL A 282 0.62 6.19 -17.28
C VAL A 282 1.17 4.79 -17.55
N ASP A 283 2.48 4.60 -17.37
CA ASP A 283 3.15 3.31 -17.50
C ASP A 283 3.67 2.81 -16.15
N VAL A 284 2.96 1.82 -15.59
CA VAL A 284 3.28 1.24 -14.28
C VAL A 284 4.63 0.53 -14.23
N LEU A 285 5.18 0.12 -15.38
CA LEU A 285 6.48 -0.54 -15.45
C LEU A 285 7.64 0.44 -15.28
N THR A 286 7.41 1.73 -15.54
CA THR A 286 8.43 2.78 -15.47
C THR A 286 8.21 3.74 -14.30
N LEU A 287 6.99 3.86 -13.78
CA LEU A 287 6.66 4.66 -12.58
C LEU A 287 7.43 4.23 -11.31
N GLY A 288 7.79 2.95 -11.20
CA GLY A 288 8.60 2.44 -10.08
C GLY A 288 10.01 3.05 -10.00
N ALA A 289 10.52 3.59 -11.11
CA ALA A 289 11.81 4.29 -11.16
C ALA A 289 11.68 5.81 -10.90
N ALA A 290 10.51 6.40 -11.19
CA ALA A 290 10.31 7.85 -11.26
C ALA A 290 9.48 8.45 -10.11
N GLY A 291 8.74 7.65 -9.34
CA GLY A 291 7.80 8.15 -8.31
C GLY A 291 8.42 8.60 -6.98
N ALA A 292 9.59 9.24 -7.01
CA ALA A 292 10.30 9.75 -5.84
C ALA A 292 10.65 11.25 -5.93
N GLY A 293 9.90 11.99 -6.74
CA GLY A 293 10.03 13.43 -6.85
C GLY A 293 8.67 14.08 -7.11
N ALA A 294 7.90 14.25 -6.05
CA ALA A 294 6.91 15.31 -5.84
C ALA A 294 6.37 15.19 -4.41
#